data_AF-A0A9P0QAG7-F1
#
_entry.id   AF-A0A9P0QAG7-F1
#
_cell.length_a   1.000
_cell.length_b   1.000
_cell.length_c   1.000
_cell.angle_alpha   90.00
_cell.angle_beta   90.00
_cell.angle_gamma   90.00
#
_symmetry.space_group_name_H-M   'P 1'
#
loop_
_entity.id
_entity.type
_entity.pdbx_description
1 polymer ?
#
loop_
_entity_poly.entity_id
_entity_poly.type
_entity_poly.pdbx_seq_one_letter_code
_entity_poly.pdbx_strand_id
1 'polypeptide(L)'
;MPLTRDQMADVRLIIKQTIEELLSDDKFLTLISDKIEQKLGIKESQQKMVELEKQIMDLRHAKNKLECDLEKFQQHARRKSFRIVGMKESHGTSVLEQVLTLCEDNLKTRVLEENIENCFWLGRKKNEQRSVLFTVNSHNLKMKLLRNRKLLKGSGITLTEDMSPARYKLYQKAVQKWGKQKTWFYNGEIWVKLRENKLQIKTEEDLNNMAQYCSHVLFRLLQSGRELFILV
;
A
#
# COMPACT_ATOMS: atom_id res chain seq x y z
N MET A 1 -20.35 -84.72 6.50
CA MET A 1 -19.34 -85.09 5.49
C MET A 1 -18.47 -83.88 5.22
N PRO A 2 -17.13 -83.99 5.35
CA PRO A 2 -16.23 -82.91 4.95
C PRO A 2 -16.21 -82.79 3.42
N LEU A 3 -16.09 -81.56 2.92
CA LEU A 3 -15.95 -81.29 1.48
C LEU A 3 -14.71 -82.00 0.93
N THR A 4 -14.85 -82.59 -0.26
CA THR A 4 -13.72 -83.19 -0.96
C THR A 4 -12.77 -82.12 -1.49
N ARG A 5 -11.52 -82.51 -1.76
CA ARG A 5 -10.45 -81.58 -2.14
C ARG A 5 -10.77 -80.80 -3.41
N ASP A 6 -11.44 -81.43 -4.37
CA ASP A 6 -11.87 -80.81 -5.63
C ASP A 6 -13.03 -79.84 -5.42
N GLN A 7 -14.02 -80.20 -4.59
CA GLN A 7 -15.09 -79.27 -4.20
C GLN A 7 -14.56 -78.01 -3.50
N MET A 8 -13.48 -78.14 -2.71
CA MET A 8 -12.81 -76.99 -2.11
C MET A 8 -12.04 -76.13 -3.12
N ALA A 9 -11.54 -76.72 -4.21
CA ALA A 9 -10.88 -75.99 -5.28
C ALA A 9 -11.88 -75.16 -6.10
N ASP A 10 -13.03 -75.75 -6.43
CA ASP A 10 -14.11 -75.08 -7.15
C ASP A 10 -14.69 -73.90 -6.35
N VAL A 11 -14.92 -74.10 -5.05
CA VAL A 11 -15.39 -73.02 -4.16
C VAL A 11 -14.40 -71.85 -4.12
N ARG A 12 -13.09 -72.14 -4.07
CA ARG A 12 -12.07 -71.07 -4.13
C ARG A 12 -12.08 -70.33 -5.46
N LEU A 13 -12.28 -71.05 -6.57
CA LEU A 13 -12.32 -70.46 -7.90
C LEU A 13 -13.53 -69.53 -8.06
N ILE A 14 -14.71 -69.98 -7.62
CA ILE A 14 -15.94 -69.18 -7.64
C ILE A 14 -15.76 -67.93 -6.80
N ILE A 15 -15.28 -68.06 -5.56
CA ILE A 15 -15.03 -66.91 -4.68
C ILE A 15 -14.08 -65.91 -5.35
N LYS A 16 -13.01 -66.39 -6.00
CA LYS A 16 -12.06 -65.52 -6.69
C LYS A 16 -12.73 -64.76 -7.84
N GLN A 17 -13.49 -65.45 -8.69
CA GLN A 17 -14.21 -64.84 -9.81
C GLN A 17 -15.25 -63.83 -9.33
N THR A 18 -16.02 -64.16 -8.30
CA THR A 18 -17.02 -63.25 -7.74
C THR A 18 -16.37 -62.00 -7.12
N ILE A 19 -15.20 -62.14 -6.49
CA ILE A 19 -14.42 -60.99 -5.99
C ILE A 19 -13.89 -60.16 -7.16
N GLU A 20 -13.36 -60.78 -8.21
CA GLU A 20 -12.88 -60.07 -9.40
C GLU A 20 -14.00 -59.31 -10.12
N GLU A 21 -15.19 -59.90 -10.25
CA GLU A 21 -16.38 -59.25 -10.81
C GLU A 21 -16.85 -58.08 -9.94
N LEU A 22 -16.91 -58.25 -8.62
CA LEU A 22 -17.29 -57.18 -7.69
C LEU A 22 -16.28 -56.02 -7.70
N LEU A 23 -14.97 -56.31 -7.78
CA LEU A 23 -13.93 -55.28 -7.88
C LEU A 23 -13.84 -54.63 -9.26
N SER A 24 -14.44 -55.24 -10.29
CA SER A 24 -14.54 -54.67 -11.64
C SER A 24 -15.80 -53.81 -11.82
N ASP A 25 -16.75 -53.84 -10.88
CA ASP A 25 -17.94 -53.00 -10.91
C ASP A 25 -17.63 -51.59 -10.39
N ASP A 26 -17.57 -50.62 -11.29
CA ASP A 26 -17.40 -49.20 -10.99
C ASP A 26 -18.44 -48.67 -9.98
N LYS A 27 -19.67 -49.21 -9.97
CA LYS A 27 -20.72 -48.82 -9.02
C LYS A 27 -20.41 -49.30 -7.61
N PHE A 28 -19.81 -50.48 -7.48
CA PHE A 28 -19.39 -51.01 -6.19
C PHE A 28 -18.17 -50.26 -5.65
N LEU A 29 -17.19 -49.96 -6.51
CA LEU A 29 -16.01 -49.18 -6.13
C LEU A 29 -16.37 -47.76 -5.70
N THR A 30 -17.28 -47.09 -6.42
CA THR A 30 -17.78 -45.76 -6.04
C THR A 30 -18.52 -45.79 -4.70
N LEU A 31 -19.35 -46.82 -4.44
CA LEU A 31 -20.03 -46.98 -3.16
C LEU A 31 -19.05 -47.21 -1.99
N ILE A 32 -17.98 -47.97 -2.21
CA ILE A 32 -16.91 -48.15 -1.22
C ILE A 32 -16.17 -46.84 -0.99
N SER A 33 -15.80 -46.13 -2.07
CA SER A 33 -15.12 -44.84 -2.00
C SER A 33 -15.95 -43.84 -1.20
N ASP A 34 -17.24 -43.71 -1.48
CA ASP A 34 -18.15 -42.83 -0.76
C ASP A 34 -18.24 -43.19 0.73
N LYS A 35 -18.33 -44.49 1.07
CA LYS A 35 -18.34 -44.94 2.47
C LYS A 35 -17.02 -44.64 3.18
N ILE A 36 -15.89 -44.79 2.49
CA ILE A 36 -14.56 -44.47 3.00
C ILE A 36 -14.44 -42.96 3.23
N GLU A 37 -14.83 -42.14 2.26
CA GLU A 37 -14.82 -40.68 2.35
C GLU A 37 -15.71 -40.17 3.48
N GLN A 38 -16.87 -40.80 3.69
CA GLN A 38 -17.80 -40.47 4.77
C GLN A 38 -17.25 -40.88 6.13
N LYS A 39 -16.66 -42.08 6.27
CA LYS A 39 -16.01 -42.52 7.52
C LYS A 39 -14.77 -41.71 7.88
N LEU A 40 -13.99 -41.28 6.88
CA LEU A 40 -12.80 -40.46 7.07
C LEU A 40 -13.13 -38.96 7.21
N GLY A 41 -14.41 -38.57 7.05
CA GLY A 41 -14.83 -37.17 7.17
C GLY A 41 -14.24 -36.24 6.10
N ILE A 42 -13.74 -36.79 4.99
CA ILE A 42 -12.96 -36.04 3.98
C ILE A 42 -13.82 -34.94 3.35
N LYS A 43 -15.09 -35.23 3.04
CA LYS A 43 -16.03 -34.25 2.47
C LYS A 43 -16.28 -33.07 3.43
N GLU A 44 -16.39 -33.35 4.73
CA GLU A 44 -16.62 -32.31 5.74
C GLU A 44 -15.37 -31.44 5.93
N SER A 45 -14.19 -32.05 5.93
CA SER A 45 -12.91 -31.32 5.98
C SER A 45 -12.69 -30.47 4.72
N GLN A 46 -13.02 -30.97 3.53
CA GLN A 46 -12.93 -30.19 2.29
C GLN A 46 -13.87 -28.98 2.30
N GLN A 47 -15.12 -29.16 2.77
CA GLN A 47 -16.07 -28.05 2.93
C GLN A 47 -15.55 -27.00 3.91
N LYS A 48 -15.01 -27.42 5.06
CA LYS A 48 -14.38 -26.51 6.03
C LYS A 48 -13.18 -25.78 5.41
N MET A 49 -12.38 -26.45 4.59
CA MET A 49 -11.22 -25.85 3.93
C MET A 49 -11.64 -24.72 2.98
N VAL A 50 -12.65 -24.96 2.14
CA VAL A 50 -13.21 -23.94 1.24
C VAL A 50 -13.81 -22.76 2.02
N GLU A 51 -14.55 -23.03 3.10
CA GLU A 51 -15.13 -21.98 3.94
C GLU A 51 -14.04 -21.15 4.65
N LEU A 52 -12.99 -21.80 5.16
CA LEU A 52 -11.86 -21.10 5.76
C LEU A 52 -11.10 -20.25 4.73
N GLU A 53 -10.91 -20.74 3.50
CA GLU A 53 -10.30 -19.97 2.43
C GLU A 53 -11.11 -18.71 2.10
N LYS A 54 -12.43 -18.83 2.04
CA LYS A 54 -13.35 -17.69 1.85
C LYS A 54 -13.23 -16.68 3.00
N GLN A 55 -13.25 -17.14 4.24
CA GLN A 55 -13.09 -16.26 5.41
C GLN A 55 -11.73 -15.56 5.40
N ILE A 56 -10.64 -16.23 5.01
CA ILE A 56 -9.32 -15.63 4.85
C ILE A 56 -9.34 -14.53 3.79
N MET A 57 -10.01 -14.76 2.66
CA MET A 57 -10.14 -13.77 1.59
C MET A 57 -10.91 -12.53 2.06
N ASP A 58 -12.03 -12.73 2.75
CA ASP A 58 -12.88 -11.65 3.28
C ASP A 58 -12.14 -10.86 4.36
N LEU A 59 -11.45 -11.54 5.28
CA LEU A 59 -10.63 -10.91 6.31
C LEU A 59 -9.49 -10.08 5.70
N ARG A 60 -8.83 -10.58 4.65
CA ARG A 60 -7.80 -9.81 3.92
C ARG A 60 -8.39 -8.55 3.29
N HIS A 61 -9.57 -8.65 2.68
CA HIS A 61 -10.25 -7.49 2.10
C HIS A 61 -10.62 -6.46 3.16
N ALA A 62 -11.21 -6.90 4.28
CA ALA A 62 -11.58 -6.03 5.39
C ALA A 62 -10.35 -5.35 6.00
N LYS A 63 -9.26 -6.09 6.22
CA LYS A 63 -7.99 -5.56 6.70
C LYS A 63 -7.45 -4.48 5.77
N ASN A 64 -7.36 -4.75 4.47
CA ASN A 64 -6.83 -3.78 3.50
C ASN A 64 -7.66 -2.49 3.47
N LYS A 65 -8.99 -2.62 3.56
CA LYS A 65 -9.90 -1.47 3.63
C LYS A 65 -9.66 -0.64 4.89
N LEU A 66 -9.57 -1.29 6.05
CA LEU A 66 -9.29 -0.63 7.33
C LEU A 66 -7.94 0.09 7.32
N GLU A 67 -6.90 -0.53 6.77
CA GLU A 67 -5.58 0.11 6.63
C GLU A 67 -5.64 1.34 5.73
N CYS A 68 -6.39 1.29 4.63
CA CYS A 68 -6.60 2.42 3.73
C CYS A 68 -7.32 3.58 4.44
N ASP A 69 -8.38 3.28 5.19
CA ASP A 69 -9.16 4.31 5.88
C ASP A 69 -8.40 4.91 7.06
N LEU A 70 -7.64 4.10 7.79
CA LEU A 70 -6.74 4.57 8.84
C LEU A 70 -5.68 5.53 8.28
N GLU A 71 -5.10 5.22 7.12
CA GLU A 71 -4.11 6.08 6.45
C GLU A 71 -4.72 7.44 6.07
N LYS A 72 -5.91 7.44 5.46
CA LYS A 72 -6.65 8.67 5.14
C LYS A 72 -6.91 9.49 6.40
N PHE A 73 -7.33 8.85 7.48
CA PHE A 73 -7.61 9.53 8.74
C PHE A 73 -6.35 10.17 9.35
N GLN A 74 -5.24 9.43 9.35
CA GLN A 74 -3.95 9.94 9.83
C GLN A 74 -3.46 11.12 8.99
N GLN A 75 -3.57 11.04 7.66
CA GLN A 75 -3.15 12.12 6.79
C GLN A 75 -4.08 13.34 6.91
N HIS A 76 -5.37 13.11 7.14
CA HIS A 76 -6.35 14.16 7.41
C HIS A 76 -6.06 14.87 8.74
N ALA A 77 -5.70 14.14 9.80
CA ALA A 77 -5.28 14.75 11.07
C ALA A 77 -4.03 15.64 10.91
N ARG A 78 -3.11 15.25 10.01
CA ARG A 78 -1.88 16.01 9.69
C ARG A 78 -2.10 17.11 8.65
N ARG A 79 -3.33 17.34 8.15
CA ARG A 79 -3.61 18.26 7.04
C ARG A 79 -3.23 19.71 7.31
N LYS A 80 -3.03 20.11 8.56
CA LYS A 80 -2.60 21.46 8.97
C LYS A 80 -1.19 21.49 9.57
N SER A 81 -0.48 20.36 9.53
CA SER A 81 0.81 20.19 10.16
C SER A 81 1.95 20.34 9.16
N PHE A 82 3.06 20.86 9.67
CA PHE A 82 4.27 21.16 8.95
C PHE A 82 5.47 20.55 9.64
N ARG A 83 6.48 20.21 8.84
CA ARG A 83 7.79 19.83 9.31
C ARG A 83 8.81 20.83 8.82
N ILE A 84 9.61 21.36 9.75
CA ILE A 84 10.78 22.17 9.44
C ILE A 84 12.03 21.37 9.69
N VAL A 85 12.93 21.33 8.71
CA VAL A 85 14.25 20.69 8.80
C VAL A 85 15.31 21.76 8.60
N GLY A 86 16.40 21.72 9.36
CA GLY A 86 17.52 22.67 9.23
C GLY A 86 17.45 23.88 10.17
N MET A 87 16.44 23.97 11.05
CA MET A 87 16.43 24.96 12.15
C MET A 87 17.37 24.55 13.28
N LYS A 88 18.19 25.48 13.76
CA LYS A 88 19.13 25.23 14.87
C LYS A 88 18.41 25.46 16.20
N GLU A 89 18.63 24.56 17.16
CA GLU A 89 18.12 24.73 18.52
C GLU A 89 18.89 25.85 19.22
N SER A 90 18.23 27.00 19.43
CA SER A 90 18.79 28.07 20.27
C SER A 90 18.49 27.81 21.74
N HIS A 91 19.50 28.01 22.60
CA HIS A 91 19.32 27.98 24.04
C HIS A 91 18.73 29.32 24.50
N GLY A 92 17.58 29.30 25.18
CA GLY A 92 16.95 30.48 25.77
C GLY A 92 15.74 31.04 25.02
N THR A 93 15.41 30.56 23.82
CA THR A 93 14.17 30.92 23.11
C THR A 93 13.25 29.72 22.96
N SER A 94 11.94 29.96 23.06
CA SER A 94 10.96 28.90 22.86
C SER A 94 10.95 28.45 21.39
N VAL A 95 10.54 27.20 21.14
CA VAL A 95 10.39 26.69 19.76
C VAL A 95 9.38 27.52 18.98
N LEU A 96 8.35 27.98 19.69
CA LEU A 96 7.29 28.82 19.14
C LEU A 96 7.86 30.15 18.63
N GLU A 97 8.61 30.88 19.46
CA GLU A 97 9.28 32.13 19.06
C GLU A 97 10.19 31.94 17.84
N GLN A 98 10.96 30.86 17.80
CA GLN A 98 11.85 30.57 16.66
C GLN A 98 11.04 30.33 15.38
N VAL A 99 9.89 29.65 15.46
CA VAL A 99 9.01 29.43 14.31
C VAL A 99 8.33 30.72 13.87
N LEU A 100 7.88 31.57 14.80
CA LEU A 100 7.28 32.87 14.48
C LEU A 100 8.27 33.78 13.78
N THR A 101 9.48 33.90 14.34
CA THR A 101 10.60 34.65 13.76
C THR A 101 10.91 34.16 12.35
N LEU A 102 11.00 32.84 12.15
CA LEU A 102 11.22 32.26 10.82
C LEU A 102 10.08 32.59 9.84
N CYS A 103 8.83 32.58 10.30
CA CYS A 103 7.69 32.91 9.45
C CYS A 103 7.69 34.38 9.01
N GLU A 104 8.06 35.28 9.92
CA GLU A 104 8.12 36.71 9.64
C GLU A 104 9.34 37.06 8.78
N ASP A 105 10.54 36.63 9.19
CA ASP A 105 11.80 37.01 8.56
C ASP A 105 12.03 36.30 7.23
N ASN A 106 11.81 34.99 7.18
CA ASN A 106 12.15 34.19 6.01
C ASN A 106 10.95 33.95 5.08
N LEU A 107 9.75 33.75 5.62
CA LEU A 107 8.54 33.48 4.83
C LEU A 107 7.71 34.74 4.54
N LYS A 108 8.11 35.91 5.06
CA LYS A 108 7.44 37.20 4.90
C LYS A 108 5.93 37.10 5.17
N THR A 109 5.58 36.32 6.19
CA THR A 109 4.20 36.02 6.56
C THR A 109 4.03 36.25 8.05
N ARG A 110 3.23 37.25 8.40
CA ARG A 110 2.83 37.49 9.79
C ARG A 110 1.98 36.30 10.27
N VAL A 111 2.51 35.58 11.26
CA VAL A 111 1.84 34.50 11.98
C VAL A 111 1.77 34.93 13.44
N LEU A 112 0.61 34.80 14.07
CA LEU A 112 0.44 35.06 15.49
C LEU A 112 0.47 33.75 16.28
N GLU A 113 0.77 33.81 17.57
CA GLU A 113 0.77 32.65 18.46
C GLU A 113 -0.57 31.90 18.44
N GLU A 114 -1.69 32.63 18.47
CA GLU A 114 -3.05 32.10 18.35
C GLU A 114 -3.32 31.30 17.06
N ASN A 115 -2.47 31.47 16.03
CA ASN A 115 -2.59 30.74 14.78
C ASN A 115 -1.92 29.36 14.86
N ILE A 116 -1.10 29.10 15.88
CA ILE A 116 -0.35 27.87 16.07
C ILE A 116 -1.03 27.06 17.18
N GLU A 117 -1.51 25.86 16.82
CA GLU A 117 -2.14 24.95 17.77
C GLU A 117 -1.11 24.16 18.58
N ASN A 118 -0.03 23.74 17.91
CA ASN A 118 1.02 22.92 18.50
C ASN A 118 2.37 23.26 17.86
N CYS A 119 3.46 23.28 18.63
CA CYS A 119 4.81 23.49 18.13
C CYS A 119 5.84 22.82 19.04
N PHE A 120 6.63 21.88 18.51
CA PHE A 120 7.64 21.17 19.30
C PHE A 120 8.73 20.53 18.42
N TRP A 121 9.89 20.29 19.02
CA TRP A 121 10.96 19.50 18.41
C TRP A 121 10.59 18.02 18.33
N LEU A 122 10.84 17.39 17.19
CA LEU A 122 10.65 15.97 17.00
C LEU A 122 11.89 15.17 17.37
N GLY A 123 11.67 14.08 18.10
CA GLY A 123 12.72 13.13 18.48
C GLY A 123 13.49 13.56 19.73
N ARG A 124 14.33 12.64 20.20
CA ARG A 124 15.20 12.87 21.37
C ARG A 124 16.37 13.74 20.96
N LYS A 125 16.78 14.64 21.86
CA LYS A 125 17.99 15.47 21.67
C LYS A 125 19.20 14.54 21.55
N LYS A 126 19.78 14.48 20.35
CA LYS A 126 21.04 13.78 20.03
C LYS A 126 21.99 14.81 19.40
N ASN A 127 23.18 14.39 19.00
CA ASN A 127 24.14 15.24 18.26
C ASN A 127 23.66 15.67 16.86
N GLU A 128 22.44 15.31 16.46
CA GLU A 128 21.85 15.63 15.17
C GLU A 128 20.79 16.73 15.29
N GLN A 129 20.68 17.52 14.23
CA GLN A 129 19.70 18.60 14.14
C GLN A 129 18.27 18.03 14.03
N ARG A 130 17.45 18.30 15.04
CA ARG A 130 16.06 17.83 15.09
C ARG A 130 15.17 18.63 14.14
N SER A 131 14.10 18.00 13.65
CA SER A 131 13.06 18.69 12.90
C SER A 131 12.01 19.27 13.84
N VAL A 132 11.44 20.42 13.52
CA VAL A 132 10.27 20.98 14.23
C VAL A 132 8.99 20.47 13.59
N LEU A 133 8.02 20.07 14.40
CA LEU A 133 6.64 19.86 14.00
C LEU A 133 5.79 21.00 14.54
N PHE A 134 5.02 21.65 13.68
CA PHE A 134 4.02 22.62 14.12
C PHE A 134 2.73 22.49 13.33
N THR A 135 1.61 22.85 13.96
CA THR A 135 0.28 22.79 13.37
C THR A 135 -0.35 24.17 13.42
N VAL A 136 -0.91 24.60 12.30
CA VAL A 136 -1.67 25.87 12.23
C VAL A 136 -3.17 25.63 12.35
N ASN A 137 -3.91 26.63 12.79
CA ASN A 137 -5.36 26.54 12.93
C ASN A 137 -6.12 26.64 11.59
N SER A 138 -5.55 27.36 10.62
CA SER A 138 -6.19 27.72 9.35
C SER A 138 -5.55 27.05 8.13
N HIS A 139 -6.38 26.43 7.29
CA HIS A 139 -5.93 25.89 6.00
C HIS A 139 -5.40 26.99 5.07
N ASN A 140 -6.00 28.18 5.08
CA ASN A 140 -5.53 29.30 4.26
C ASN A 140 -4.13 29.75 4.66
N LEU A 141 -3.86 29.80 5.97
CA LEU A 141 -2.53 30.11 6.48
C LEU A 141 -1.52 29.04 6.05
N LYS A 142 -1.90 27.75 6.14
CA LYS A 142 -1.06 26.66 5.64
C LYS A 142 -0.69 26.88 4.17
N MET A 143 -1.66 27.16 3.31
CA MET A 143 -1.43 27.35 1.88
C MET A 143 -0.54 28.57 1.61
N LYS A 144 -0.71 29.66 2.37
CA LYS A 144 0.14 30.85 2.29
C LYS A 144 1.61 30.52 2.62
N LEU A 145 1.85 29.84 3.73
CA LEU A 145 3.20 29.42 4.15
C LEU A 145 3.84 28.48 3.11
N LEU A 146 3.08 27.52 2.58
CA LEU A 146 3.57 26.60 1.53
C LEU A 146 3.94 27.32 0.24
N ARG A 147 3.20 28.36 -0.17
CA ARG A 147 3.54 29.17 -1.35
C ARG A 147 4.83 29.96 -1.12
N ASN A 148 5.03 30.48 0.09
CA ASN A 148 6.19 31.29 0.45
C ASN A 148 7.44 30.47 0.78
N ARG A 149 7.35 29.15 0.95
CA ARG A 149 8.50 28.27 1.21
C ARG A 149 9.64 28.41 0.20
N LYS A 150 9.35 28.87 -1.03
CA LYS A 150 10.37 29.16 -2.05
C LYS A 150 11.39 30.20 -1.61
N LEU A 151 11.04 31.07 -0.65
CA LEU A 151 11.91 32.08 -0.06
C LEU A 151 12.97 31.46 0.87
N LEU A 152 12.79 30.21 1.30
CA LEU A 152 13.78 29.46 2.08
C LEU A 152 14.90 28.86 1.21
N LYS A 153 14.84 29.00 -0.11
CA LYS A 153 15.89 28.48 -0.99
C LYS A 153 17.22 29.15 -0.65
N GLY A 154 18.25 28.33 -0.40
CA GLY A 154 19.59 28.80 -0.03
C GLY A 154 19.81 29.05 1.46
N SER A 155 18.77 29.01 2.31
CA SER A 155 18.94 29.21 3.76
C SER A 155 19.37 27.94 4.51
N GLY A 156 19.36 26.79 3.86
CA GLY A 156 19.55 25.48 4.51
C GLY A 156 18.33 24.98 5.28
N ILE A 157 17.23 25.75 5.32
CA ILE A 157 15.99 25.39 6.01
C ILE A 157 14.96 24.92 4.99
N THR A 158 14.27 23.81 5.29
CA THR A 158 13.19 23.29 4.46
C THR A 158 11.89 23.24 5.24
N LEU A 159 10.83 23.83 4.68
CA LEU A 159 9.46 23.70 5.15
C LEU A 159 8.70 22.70 4.25
N THR A 160 8.26 21.59 4.82
CA THR A 160 7.42 20.59 4.14
C THR A 160 6.11 20.37 4.90
N GLU A 161 5.10 19.87 4.20
CA GLU A 161 3.94 19.30 4.88
C GLU A 161 4.35 18.06 5.66
N ASP A 162 3.66 17.79 6.78
CA ASP A 162 3.88 16.56 7.53
C ASP A 162 3.10 15.39 6.90
N MET A 163 3.82 14.30 6.64
CA MET A 163 3.28 13.09 6.01
C MET A 163 3.11 11.98 7.04
N SER A 164 2.09 11.14 6.88
CA SER A 164 2.04 9.88 7.61
C SER A 164 3.25 8.99 7.25
N PRO A 165 3.69 8.07 8.13
CA PRO A 165 4.80 7.17 7.83
C PRO A 165 4.60 6.34 6.56
N ALA A 166 3.37 5.87 6.31
CA ALA A 166 3.02 5.13 5.11
C ALA A 166 3.15 6.01 3.85
N ARG A 167 2.62 7.24 3.91
CA ARG A 167 2.69 8.21 2.81
C ARG A 167 4.12 8.65 2.51
N TYR A 168 4.93 8.86 3.56
CA TYR A 168 6.34 9.18 3.41
C TYR A 168 7.11 8.06 2.71
N LYS A 169 6.89 6.79 3.08
CA LYS A 169 7.48 5.63 2.39
C LYS A 169 7.06 5.57 0.91
N LEU A 170 5.78 5.77 0.62
CA LEU A 170 5.27 5.81 -0.75
C LEU A 170 5.90 6.94 -1.56
N TYR A 171 6.03 8.13 -0.96
CA TYR A 171 6.70 9.28 -1.56
C TYR A 171 8.18 8.99 -1.84
N GLN A 172 8.90 8.36 -0.92
CA GLN A 172 10.30 7.96 -1.13
C GLN A 172 10.44 6.98 -2.30
N LYS A 173 9.56 5.97 -2.39
CA LYS A 173 9.53 5.03 -3.53
C LYS A 173 9.28 5.75 -4.85
N ALA A 174 8.33 6.69 -4.88
CA ALA A 174 8.06 7.51 -6.07
C ALA A 174 9.24 8.41 -6.46
N VAL A 175 9.92 9.02 -5.49
CA VAL A 175 11.14 9.80 -5.72
C VAL A 175 12.28 8.93 -6.23
N GLN A 176 12.45 7.72 -5.69
CA GLN A 176 13.46 6.77 -6.18
C GLN A 176 13.19 6.37 -7.63
N LYS A 177 11.92 6.22 -8.02
CA LYS A 177 11.54 5.78 -9.37
C LYS A 177 11.64 6.88 -10.43
N TRP A 178 11.20 8.10 -10.14
CA TRP A 178 11.11 9.19 -11.14
C TRP A 178 11.94 10.43 -10.84
N GLY A 179 12.53 10.51 -9.66
CA GLY A 179 13.32 11.64 -9.20
C GLY A 179 12.50 12.72 -8.50
N LYS A 180 13.15 13.45 -7.59
CA LYS A 180 12.55 14.52 -6.76
C LYS A 180 12.01 15.70 -7.59
N GLN A 181 12.53 15.93 -8.78
CA GLN A 181 12.07 17.02 -9.66
C GLN A 181 10.70 16.73 -10.29
N LYS A 182 10.38 15.44 -10.48
CA LYS A 182 9.12 15.01 -11.09
C LYS A 182 8.07 14.65 -10.05
N THR A 183 8.47 14.36 -8.82
CA THR A 183 7.57 13.91 -7.75
C THR A 183 7.46 14.97 -6.67
N TRP A 184 6.24 15.38 -6.32
CA TRP A 184 6.00 16.32 -5.23
C TRP A 184 4.83 15.88 -4.36
N PHE A 185 4.88 16.32 -3.10
CA PHE A 185 3.75 16.20 -2.18
C PHE A 185 3.05 17.54 -2.07
N TYR A 186 1.73 17.51 -2.19
CA TYR A 186 0.89 18.70 -2.10
C TYR A 186 -0.48 18.34 -1.54
N ASN A 187 -0.88 19.06 -0.50
CA ASN A 187 -2.21 18.98 0.10
C ASN A 187 -2.62 17.54 0.51
N GLY A 188 -1.70 16.80 1.13
CA GLY A 188 -1.97 15.42 1.55
C GLY A 188 -1.77 14.35 0.47
N GLU A 189 -1.46 14.76 -0.76
CA GLU A 189 -1.40 13.87 -1.93
C GLU A 189 -0.01 13.85 -2.56
N ILE A 190 0.35 12.68 -3.11
CA ILE A 190 1.58 12.51 -3.86
C ILE A 190 1.25 12.63 -5.34
N TRP A 191 2.02 13.46 -6.04
CA TRP A 191 1.86 13.73 -7.45
C TRP A 191 3.17 13.47 -8.18
N VAL A 192 3.07 12.98 -9.41
CA VAL A 192 4.20 12.81 -10.33
C VAL A 192 3.89 13.44 -11.68
N LYS A 193 4.87 14.14 -12.26
CA LYS A 193 4.81 14.66 -13.63
C LYS A 193 5.47 13.65 -14.58
N LEU A 194 4.67 13.05 -15.45
CA LEU A 194 5.12 12.17 -16.53
C LEU A 194 4.79 12.83 -17.88
N ARG A 195 5.83 13.25 -18.61
CA ARG A 195 5.69 14.08 -19.81
C ARG A 195 4.85 15.32 -19.48
N GLU A 196 3.72 15.54 -20.17
CA GLU A 196 2.80 16.66 -19.92
C GLU A 196 1.73 16.37 -18.85
N ASN A 197 1.58 15.12 -18.40
CA ASN A 197 0.53 14.74 -17.47
C ASN A 197 1.00 14.77 -16.01
N LYS A 198 0.10 15.20 -15.12
CA LYS A 198 0.28 15.10 -13.67
C LYS A 198 -0.63 13.99 -13.15
N LEU A 199 -0.05 12.98 -12.53
CA LEU A 199 -0.76 11.81 -12.04
C LEU A 199 -0.64 11.73 -10.53
N GLN A 200 -1.75 11.39 -9.87
CA GLN A 200 -1.79 11.18 -8.43
C GLN A 200 -1.40 9.74 -8.10
N ILE A 201 -0.54 9.55 -7.10
CA ILE A 201 -0.14 8.25 -6.58
C ILE A 201 -0.86 8.04 -5.25
N LYS A 202 -1.69 7.00 -5.18
CA LYS A 202 -2.45 6.61 -3.98
C LYS A 202 -1.91 5.34 -3.36
N THR A 203 -1.48 4.38 -4.18
CA THR A 203 -1.02 3.06 -3.75
C THR A 203 0.36 2.74 -4.30
N GLU A 204 0.97 1.67 -3.79
CA GLU A 204 2.20 1.13 -4.38
C GLU A 204 1.95 0.51 -5.76
N GLU A 205 0.73 0.03 -6.03
CA GLU A 205 0.37 -0.53 -7.33
C GLU A 205 0.38 0.54 -8.43
N ASP A 206 -0.07 1.77 -8.10
CA ASP A 206 0.03 2.92 -8.98
C ASP A 206 1.48 3.15 -9.42
N LEU A 207 2.47 2.87 -8.55
CA LEU A 207 3.87 3.02 -8.92
C LEU A 207 4.23 2.18 -10.13
N ASN A 208 3.69 0.96 -10.23
CA ASN A 208 3.99 0.00 -11.28
C ASN A 208 3.15 0.23 -12.54
N ASN A 209 1.85 0.49 -12.37
CA ASN A 209 0.90 0.59 -13.48
C ASN A 209 1.07 1.91 -14.28
N MET A 210 1.61 2.97 -13.67
CA MET A 210 1.79 4.27 -14.34
C MET A 210 2.86 4.25 -15.45
N ALA A 211 3.72 3.23 -15.52
CA ALA A 211 4.68 3.06 -16.61
C ALA A 211 4.02 2.68 -17.95
N GLN A 212 2.87 1.99 -17.92
CA GLN A 212 2.15 1.57 -19.12
C GLN A 212 1.42 2.73 -19.83
N TYR A 213 1.10 3.81 -19.12
CA TYR A 213 0.56 5.02 -19.75
C TYR A 213 1.58 5.70 -20.69
N CYS A 214 2.87 5.35 -20.61
CA CYS A 214 3.89 5.81 -21.57
C CYS A 214 3.95 4.96 -22.85
N SER A 215 3.48 3.72 -22.86
CA SER A 215 3.51 2.81 -24.03
C SER A 215 2.22 2.84 -24.87
N HIS A 216 1.08 3.24 -24.29
CA HIS A 216 -0.19 3.34 -25.05
C HIS A 216 -0.25 4.47 -26.09
N VAL A 217 0.59 5.51 -25.97
CA VAL A 217 0.68 6.57 -26.99
C VAL A 217 1.52 6.12 -28.20
N LEU A 218 2.50 5.23 -28.00
CA LEU A 218 3.26 4.62 -29.09
C LEU A 218 2.38 3.69 -29.94
N PHE A 219 1.42 2.99 -29.33
CA PHE A 219 0.50 2.12 -30.06
C PHE A 219 -0.53 2.91 -30.90
N ARG A 220 -1.00 4.08 -30.43
CA ARG A 220 -1.90 4.94 -31.22
C ARG A 220 -1.23 5.64 -32.40
N LEU A 221 0.07 5.95 -32.31
CA LEU A 221 0.81 6.53 -33.44
C LEU A 221 1.13 5.48 -34.52
N LEU A 222 1.45 4.25 -34.12
CA LEU A 222 1.66 3.13 -35.06
C LEU A 222 0.39 2.70 -35.80
N GLN A 223 -0.80 2.84 -35.20
CA GLN A 223 -2.07 2.57 -35.90
C GLN A 223 -2.57 3.74 -36.76
N SER A 224 -1.95 4.92 -36.70
CA SER A 224 -2.36 6.11 -37.46
C SER A 224 -1.59 6.32 -38.77
N GLY A 225 -0.65 5.43 -39.12
CA GLY A 225 0.01 5.43 -40.43
C GLY A 225 0.77 6.71 -40.80
N ARG A 226 1.24 7.49 -39.82
CA ARG A 226 2.06 8.68 -40.09
C ARG A 226 3.53 8.35 -39.89
N GLU A 227 4.25 8.26 -41.00
CA GLU A 227 5.70 8.11 -41.05
C GLU A 227 6.39 9.23 -40.27
N LEU A 228 7.29 8.85 -39.36
CA LEU A 228 8.21 9.77 -38.70
C LEU A 228 9.39 10.02 -39.65
N PHE A 229 9.42 11.21 -40.26
CA PHE A 229 10.66 11.77 -40.79
C PHE A 229 11.58 12.10 -39.62
N ILE A 230 12.67 11.36 -39.50
CA ILE A 230 13.82 11.72 -38.67
C ILE A 230 14.71 12.62 -39.54
N LEU A 231 14.76 13.91 -39.23
CA LEU A 231 15.84 14.79 -39.69
C LEU A 231 16.92 14.84 -38.60
N VAL A 232 18.15 14.63 -39.06
CA VAL A 232 19.43 14.59 -38.34
C VAL A 232 19.65 15.84 -37.48
#